data_AF-A0A936LS79-F1
#
_entry.id   AF-A0A936LS79-F1
#
_cell.length_a   1.000
_cell.length_b   1.000
_cell.length_c   1.000
_cell.angle_alpha   90.00
_cell.angle_beta   90.00
_cell.angle_gamma   90.00
#
_symmetry.space_group_name_H-M   'P 1'
#
loop_
_entity.id
_entity.type
_entity.pdbx_description
1 polymer ?
#
loop_
_entity_poly.entity_id
_entity_poly.type
_entity_poly.pdbx_seq_one_letter_code
_entity_poly.pdbx_strand_id
1 'polypeptide(L)'
;MPTEIHYKTDGFMLDAAYTADLRKVLNEFVESFPGLAEIHVTLHEKSYPELNYDLPPKPLFSCAGNIGQVHFTSQRYYNAKGKVTSTPTPFDVFQSLRFCMNRAKEQYAIAPPPTNGDRT
;
A
#
# COMPACT_ATOMS: atom_id res chain seq x y z
N MET A 1 6.41 13.78 -16.59
CA MET A 1 7.39 13.36 -15.56
C MET A 1 6.94 12.01 -15.05
N PRO A 2 7.84 11.04 -14.81
CA PRO A 2 7.47 9.77 -14.20
C PRO A 2 6.99 9.99 -12.76
N THR A 3 5.99 9.24 -12.33
CA THR A 3 5.46 9.29 -10.96
C THR A 3 6.47 8.66 -10.00
N GLU A 4 6.85 9.36 -8.93
CA GLU A 4 7.74 8.82 -7.92
C GLU A 4 6.96 7.97 -6.91
N ILE A 5 7.47 6.79 -6.56
CA ILE A 5 6.85 5.94 -5.54
C ILE A 5 7.71 5.95 -4.28
N HIS A 6 7.14 6.49 -3.21
CA HIS A 6 7.68 6.43 -1.85
C HIS A 6 6.97 5.33 -1.09
N TYR A 7 7.71 4.63 -0.22
CA TYR A 7 7.08 3.64 0.64
C TYR A 7 7.63 3.68 2.06
N LYS A 8 6.79 3.26 2.99
CA LYS A 8 7.11 3.06 4.40
C LYS A 8 6.62 1.68 4.81
N THR A 9 7.49 0.91 5.47
CA THR A 9 7.12 -0.40 6.03
C THR A 9 7.35 -0.43 7.54
N ASP A 10 6.61 -1.28 8.23
CA ASP A 10 6.92 -1.74 9.58
C ASP A 10 6.86 -3.29 9.66
N GLY A 11 7.15 -3.86 10.84
CA GLY A 11 7.16 -5.31 11.04
C GLY A 11 8.34 -6.02 10.36
N PHE A 12 8.14 -7.27 9.94
CA PHE A 12 9.24 -8.06 9.33
C PHE A 12 9.66 -7.56 7.94
N MET A 13 8.78 -6.81 7.27
CA MET A 13 9.07 -6.20 5.96
C MET A 13 10.04 -5.02 6.03
N LEU A 14 10.50 -4.64 7.23
CA LEU A 14 11.61 -3.70 7.42
C LEU A 14 12.98 -4.33 7.11
N ASP A 15 13.06 -5.67 7.06
CA ASP A 15 14.32 -6.35 6.78
C ASP A 15 14.87 -5.96 5.39
N ALA A 16 16.16 -5.59 5.38
CA ALA A 16 16.88 -5.19 4.18
C ALA A 16 16.84 -6.27 3.08
N ALA A 17 16.74 -7.55 3.47
CA ALA A 17 16.63 -8.68 2.54
C ALA A 17 15.44 -8.55 1.58
N TYR A 18 14.36 -7.88 1.98
CA TYR A 18 13.13 -7.75 1.18
C TYR A 18 13.01 -6.42 0.43
N THR A 19 13.94 -5.49 0.68
CA THR A 19 13.89 -4.12 0.14
C THR A 19 13.95 -4.11 -1.39
N ALA A 20 14.80 -4.95 -2.00
CA ALA A 20 14.95 -5.01 -3.45
C ALA A 20 13.70 -5.56 -4.14
N ASP A 21 13.12 -6.64 -3.61
CA ASP A 21 11.91 -7.25 -4.15
C ASP A 21 10.69 -6.35 -3.97
N LEU A 22 10.57 -5.69 -2.81
CA LEU A 22 9.51 -4.71 -2.58
C LEU A 22 9.59 -3.55 -3.57
N ARG A 23 10.79 -3.00 -3.79
CA ARG A 23 10.99 -1.95 -4.80
C ARG A 23 10.65 -2.45 -6.20
N LYS A 24 11.02 -3.69 -6.54
CA LYS A 24 10.66 -4.31 -7.83
C LYS A 24 9.14 -4.37 -8.02
N VAL A 25 8.41 -4.85 -7.01
CA VAL A 25 6.93 -4.91 -7.03
C VAL A 25 6.33 -3.52 -7.21
N LEU A 26 6.80 -2.52 -6.47
CA LEU A 26 6.29 -1.15 -6.57
C LEU A 26 6.60 -0.52 -7.94
N ASN A 27 7.79 -0.78 -8.49
CA ASN A 27 8.20 -0.26 -9.79
C ASN A 27 7.31 -0.76 -10.94
N GLU A 28 6.59 -1.88 -10.79
CA GLU A 28 5.59 -2.35 -11.75
C GLU A 28 4.43 -1.34 -11.94
N PHE A 29 4.24 -0.42 -11.00
CA PHE A 29 3.10 0.50 -10.95
C PHE A 29 3.43 1.98 -11.18
N VAL A 30 4.71 2.32 -11.44
CA VAL A 30 5.17 3.72 -11.65
C VAL A 30 4.35 4.44 -12.73
N GLU A 31 4.01 3.75 -13.81
CA GLU A 31 3.27 4.32 -14.93
C GLU A 31 1.74 4.16 -14.80
N SER A 32 1.25 3.55 -13.73
CA SER A 32 -0.18 3.24 -13.57
C SER A 32 -1.03 4.42 -13.12
N PHE A 33 -0.43 5.54 -12.72
CA PHE A 33 -1.12 6.70 -12.16
C PHE A 33 -0.72 8.00 -12.88
N PRO A 34 -1.15 8.18 -14.14
CA PRO A 34 -0.78 9.35 -14.94
C PRO A 34 -1.32 10.64 -14.32
N GLY A 35 -0.47 11.64 -14.15
CA GLY A 35 -0.84 12.95 -13.59
C GLY A 35 -0.56 13.11 -12.09
N LEU A 36 -0.25 12.01 -11.39
CA LEU A 36 0.34 12.10 -10.05
C LEU A 36 1.83 12.43 -10.16
N ALA A 37 2.33 13.25 -9.22
CA ALA A 37 3.76 13.42 -9.03
C ALA A 37 4.32 12.32 -8.14
N GLU A 38 3.56 11.91 -7.12
CA GLU A 38 4.01 10.98 -6.09
C GLU A 38 2.92 9.97 -5.71
N ILE A 39 3.34 8.77 -5.32
CA ILE A 39 2.52 7.77 -4.64
C ILE A 39 3.20 7.36 -3.35
N HIS A 40 2.50 7.49 -2.23
CA HIS A 40 2.97 7.08 -0.92
C HIS A 40 2.30 5.77 -0.53
N VAL A 41 3.08 4.70 -0.46
CA VAL A 41 2.62 3.37 -0.08
C VAL A 41 3.01 3.10 1.37
N THR A 42 2.03 2.87 2.23
CA THR A 42 2.29 2.46 3.62
C THR A 42 1.93 0.99 3.80
N LEU A 43 2.94 0.19 4.14
CA LEU A 43 2.84 -1.24 4.42
C LEU A 43 2.90 -1.43 5.94
N HIS A 44 1.77 -1.80 6.54
CA HIS A 44 1.70 -2.14 7.96
C HIS A 44 1.66 -3.65 8.16
N GLU A 45 2.21 -4.10 9.26
CA GLU A 45 2.01 -5.44 9.78
C GLU A 45 1.38 -5.35 11.16
N LYS A 46 0.11 -5.76 11.27
CA LYS A 46 -0.64 -5.73 12.52
C LYS A 46 -1.08 -7.13 12.93
N SER A 47 -1.21 -7.34 14.23
CA SER A 47 -1.85 -8.53 14.80
C SER A 47 -3.37 -8.42 14.75
N TYR A 48 -4.05 -9.56 14.64
CA TYR A 48 -5.52 -9.60 14.65
C TYR A 48 -6.17 -8.86 15.84
N PRO A 49 -5.64 -8.98 17.09
CA PRO A 49 -6.12 -8.17 18.20
C PRO A 49 -5.94 -6.65 18.00
N GLU A 50 -4.83 -6.19 17.41
CA GLU A 50 -4.59 -4.76 17.12
C GLU A 50 -5.51 -4.20 16.02
N LEU A 51 -5.99 -5.05 15.11
CA LEU A 51 -6.94 -4.65 14.06
C LEU A 51 -8.32 -4.28 14.63
N ASN A 52 -8.74 -4.93 15.73
CA ASN A 52 -10.04 -4.68 16.35
C ASN A 52 -10.12 -3.35 17.12
N TYR A 53 -8.98 -2.76 17.48
CA TYR A 53 -8.95 -1.55 18.30
C TYR A 53 -8.58 -0.28 17.52
N ASP A 54 -7.87 -0.38 16.38
CA ASP A 54 -7.28 0.83 15.80
C ASP A 54 -6.98 0.74 14.28
N LEU A 55 -8.00 0.46 13.49
CA LEU A 55 -7.98 0.83 12.08
C LEU A 55 -9.17 1.73 11.76
N PRO A 56 -8.96 3.06 11.61
CA PRO A 56 -9.93 3.84 10.87
C PRO A 56 -10.13 3.19 9.48
N PRO A 57 -11.35 3.19 8.93
CA PRO A 57 -11.58 2.79 7.55
C PRO A 57 -10.92 3.82 6.63
N LYS A 58 -9.61 3.71 6.45
CA LYS A 58 -8.91 4.49 5.43
C LYS A 58 -9.28 3.89 4.08
N PRO A 59 -9.68 4.71 3.10
CA PRO A 59 -9.85 4.20 1.76
C PRO A 59 -8.51 3.59 1.31
N LEU A 60 -8.60 2.45 0.62
CA LEU A 60 -7.44 1.73 0.10
C LEU A 60 -6.53 2.65 -0.72
N PHE A 61 -7.15 3.59 -1.43
CA PHE A 61 -6.50 4.62 -2.22
C PHE A 61 -7.18 5.98 -1.98
N SER A 62 -6.39 7.04 -1.85
CA SER A 62 -6.89 8.42 -1.81
C SER A 62 -5.90 9.37 -2.49
N CYS A 63 -6.39 10.50 -2.97
CA CYS A 63 -5.57 11.55 -3.57
C CYS A 63 -5.66 12.83 -2.75
N ALA A 64 -4.51 13.44 -2.48
CA ALA A 64 -4.39 14.79 -1.95
C ALA A 64 -3.63 15.64 -2.99
N GLY A 65 -4.38 16.29 -3.89
CA GLY A 65 -3.78 16.94 -5.06
C GLY A 65 -3.15 15.92 -6.01
N ASN A 66 -1.84 16.07 -6.26
CA ASN A 66 -1.05 15.19 -7.13
C ASN A 66 -0.32 14.07 -6.37
N ILE A 67 -0.69 13.82 -5.10
CA ILE A 67 -0.11 12.78 -4.26
C ILE A 67 -1.18 11.70 -4.03
N GLY A 68 -0.91 10.49 -4.50
CA GLY A 68 -1.72 9.30 -4.20
C GLY A 68 -1.24 8.63 -2.91
N GLN A 69 -2.15 8.13 -2.10
CA GLN A 69 -1.83 7.37 -0.89
C GLN A 69 -2.45 5.98 -0.98
N VAL A 70 -1.64 4.95 -0.79
CA VAL A 70 -2.08 3.55 -0.72
C VAL A 70 -1.73 2.99 0.65
N HIS A 71 -2.73 2.45 1.34
CA HIS A 71 -2.55 1.80 2.63
C HIS A 71 -2.79 0.31 2.52
N PHE A 72 -1.81 -0.49 2.92
CA PHE A 72 -1.90 -1.94 2.99
C PHE A 72 -1.53 -2.43 4.38
N THR A 73 -2.22 -3.44 4.87
CA THR A 73 -1.91 -4.07 6.16
C THR A 73 -1.86 -5.58 5.99
N SER A 74 -0.68 -6.18 6.16
CA SER A 74 -0.52 -7.63 6.31
C SER A 74 -0.92 -8.04 7.74
N GLN A 75 -1.46 -9.25 7.86
CA GLN A 75 -1.96 -9.77 9.13
C GLN A 75 -1.13 -10.96 9.59
N ARG A 76 -0.65 -10.91 10.83
CA ARG A 76 -0.11 -12.10 11.51
C ARG A 76 -1.24 -12.88 12.17
N TYR A 77 -1.21 -14.21 12.07
CA TYR A 77 -2.18 -15.08 12.74
C TYR A 77 -1.69 -15.44 14.14
N TYR A 78 -2.59 -15.35 15.11
CA TYR A 78 -2.33 -15.67 16.51
C TYR A 78 -3.34 -16.72 16.98
N ASN A 79 -2.92 -17.60 17.89
CA ASN A 79 -3.88 -18.46 18.60
C ASN A 79 -4.65 -17.68 19.66
N ALA A 80 -5.65 -18.33 20.28
CA ALA A 80 -6.46 -17.79 21.36
C ALA A 80 -5.66 -17.36 22.61
N LYS A 81 -4.37 -17.69 22.71
CA LYS A 81 -3.46 -17.27 23.80
C LYS A 81 -2.56 -16.10 23.41
N GLY A 82 -2.77 -15.48 22.24
CA GLY A 82 -1.96 -14.36 21.76
C GLY A 82 -0.57 -14.75 21.25
N LYS A 83 -0.30 -16.04 21.00
CA LYS A 83 0.97 -16.50 20.40
C LYS A 83 0.83 -16.57 18.88
N VAL A 84 1.81 -16.03 18.15
CA VAL A 84 1.88 -16.13 16.68
C VAL A 84 1.84 -17.60 16.27
N THR A 85 0.87 -17.98 15.45
CA THR A 85 0.73 -19.32 14.87
C THR A 85 1.17 -19.38 13.43
N SER A 86 1.09 -18.27 12.70
CA SER A 86 1.58 -18.15 11.33
C SER A 86 1.90 -16.70 11.01
N THR A 87 3.01 -16.48 10.31
CA THR A 87 3.40 -15.20 9.72
C THR A 87 3.23 -15.29 8.21
N PRO A 88 2.66 -14.25 7.55
CA PRO A 88 2.68 -14.18 6.09
C PRO A 88 4.10 -14.35 5.58
N THR A 89 4.27 -15.09 4.49
CA THR A 89 5.57 -15.08 3.82
C THR A 89 5.76 -13.74 3.09
N PRO A 90 7.01 -13.30 2.83
CA PRO A 90 7.24 -12.13 1.99
C PRO A 90 6.51 -12.22 0.63
N PHE A 91 6.46 -13.42 0.05
CA PHE A 91 5.73 -13.67 -1.20
C PHE A 91 4.24 -13.37 -1.08
N ASP A 92 3.58 -13.80 -0.01
CA ASP A 92 2.15 -13.53 0.23
C ASP A 92 1.89 -12.02 0.37
N VAL A 93 2.80 -11.32 1.05
CA VAL A 93 2.76 -9.86 1.19
C VAL A 93 2.87 -9.19 -0.18
N PHE A 94 3.81 -9.62 -1.03
CA PHE A 94 3.98 -9.06 -2.37
C PHE A 94 2.79 -9.31 -3.29
N GLN A 95 2.19 -10.50 -3.25
CA GLN A 95 0.98 -10.79 -4.02
C GLN A 95 -0.20 -9.92 -3.56
N SER A 96 -0.37 -9.79 -2.25
CA SER A 96 -1.44 -8.95 -1.68
C SER A 96 -1.22 -7.47 -1.99
N LEU A 97 0.03 -6.99 -1.96
CA LEU A 97 0.38 -5.64 -2.37
C LEU A 97 0.04 -5.39 -3.85
N ARG A 98 0.39 -6.30 -4.76
CA ARG A 98 0.02 -6.18 -6.19
C ARG A 98 -1.49 -6.08 -6.38
N PHE A 99 -2.26 -6.91 -5.66
CA PHE A 99 -3.71 -6.84 -5.70
C PHE A 99 -4.23 -5.47 -5.24
N CYS A 100 -3.70 -4.94 -4.13
CA CYS A 100 -4.05 -3.62 -3.62
C CYS A 100 -3.68 -2.49 -4.59
N MET A 101 -2.49 -2.54 -5.19
CA MET A 101 -2.06 -1.54 -6.18
C MET A 101 -2.90 -1.56 -7.45
N ASN A 102 -3.30 -2.74 -7.93
CA ASN A 102 -4.24 -2.86 -9.06
C ASN A 102 -5.61 -2.27 -8.71
N ARG A 103 -6.13 -2.53 -7.52
CA ARG A 103 -7.39 -1.90 -7.07
C ARG A 103 -7.27 -0.39 -6.91
N ALA A 104 -6.14 0.11 -6.43
CA ALA A 104 -5.88 1.54 -6.37
C ALA A 104 -5.88 2.18 -7.76
N LYS A 105 -5.24 1.52 -8.74
CA LYS A 105 -5.26 1.93 -10.15
C LYS A 105 -6.68 1.96 -10.72
N GLU A 106 -7.49 0.94 -10.45
CA GLU A 106 -8.91 0.90 -10.86
C GLU A 106 -9.70 2.06 -10.26
N GLN A 107 -9.52 2.34 -8.96
CA GLN A 107 -10.17 3.46 -8.29
C GLN A 107 -9.74 4.81 -8.87
N TYR A 108 -8.45 4.98 -9.15
CA TYR A 108 -7.90 6.18 -9.79
C TYR A 108 -8.49 6.43 -11.18
N ALA A 109 -8.69 5.38 -11.98
CA ALA A 109 -9.26 5.50 -13.32
C ALA A 109 -10.72 5.98 -13.31
N ILE A 110 -11.46 5.71 -12.24
CA ILE A 110 -12.87 6.12 -12.10
C ILE A 110 -12.98 7.57 -11.64
N ALA A 111 -12.10 8.01 -10.74
CA ALA A 111 -12.13 9.35 -10.16
C ALA A 111 -10.70 9.90 -9.99
N PRO A 112 -10.03 10.30 -11.09
CA PRO A 112 -8.73 10.94 -10.98
C PRO A 112 -8.88 12.29 -10.24
N PRO A 113 -7.85 12.75 -9.53
CA PRO A 113 -7.87 14.08 -8.92
C PRO A 113 -8.04 15.13 -10.03
N PRO A 114 -8.72 16.25 -9.73
CA PRO A 114 -8.85 17.33 -10.70
C PRO A 114 -7.44 17.76 -11.13
N THR A 115 -7.15 17.68 -12.42
CA THR A 115 -5.95 18.26 -12.99
C THR A 115 -6.00 19.76 -12.74
N ASN A 116 -4.88 20.36 -12.31
CA ASN A 116 -4.74 21.80 -12.03
C ASN A 116 -4.88 22.69 -13.31
N GLY A 117 -5.75 22.32 -14.25
CA GLY A 117 -6.04 23.00 -15.51
C GLY A 117 -7.52 23.36 -15.72
N ASP A 118 -8.47 22.75 -14.98
CA ASP A 118 -9.88 23.12 -15.07
C ASP A 118 -10.26 24.11 -13.96
N ARG A 119 -9.68 25.32 -14.03
CA ARG A 119 -10.35 26.51 -13.53
C ARG A 119 -10.89 27.23 -14.76
N THR A 120 -12.21 27.13 -14.91
CA THR A 120 -13.11 27.88 -15.79
C THR A 120 -12.58 29.24 -16.25
#